data_AF-A0AAD1FFB8-F1
#
_entry.id   AF-A0AAD1FFB8-F1
#
_cell.length_a   1.000
_cell.length_b   1.000
_cell.length_c   1.000
_cell.angle_alpha   90.00
_cell.angle_beta   90.00
_cell.angle_gamma   90.00
#
_symmetry.space_group_name_H-M   'P 1'
#
loop_
_entity.id
_entity.type
_entity.pdbx_description
1 polymer ?
#
loop_
_entity_poly.entity_id
_entity_poly.type
_entity_poly.pdbx_seq_one_letter_code
_entity_poly.pdbx_strand_id
1 'polypeptide(L)'
;MALYPPEFGEAPLSLAFRQAWLEWREAWEALEDADDADGQLVERAAEAATRIVRRLWRSAFASVGEPAAGQVKAMVYAFVALLDETLVFSHWRGQPSWQERPLEMRLYGSRNAGERVPVAIRSLLKERAPATRDLANVYLQCLVLGFRGQLRGARGQALHERWRQALFSFAWQREPTAAGTLQSLARPTRTAPLRRPLRRALPDGFRLGLVILAATLVLSGAGHWFWSDIQSELEPVLHLAQGHEDGERPE
;
A
#
# COMPACT_ATOMS: atom_id res chain seq x y z
N MET A 1 -6.37 -18.96 13.23
CA MET A 1 -6.53 -19.31 14.66
C MET A 1 -5.95 -18.18 15.50
N ALA A 2 -6.77 -17.60 16.39
CA ALA A 2 -6.80 -16.18 16.73
C ALA A 2 -5.57 -15.62 17.48
N LEU A 3 -5.16 -14.40 17.10
CA LEU A 3 -4.15 -13.54 17.74
C LEU A 3 -4.60 -12.98 19.11
N TYR A 4 -5.66 -13.50 19.71
CA TYR A 4 -6.24 -13.04 20.96
C TYR A 4 -6.48 -14.23 21.90
N PRO A 5 -6.19 -14.11 23.20
CA PRO A 5 -6.66 -15.12 24.14
C PRO A 5 -8.20 -15.18 24.10
N PRO A 6 -8.80 -16.38 24.18
CA PRO A 6 -10.22 -16.65 23.91
C PRO A 6 -11.19 -16.15 24.99
N GLU A 7 -10.76 -15.23 25.85
CA GLU A 7 -11.51 -14.72 27.01
C GLU A 7 -12.22 -13.39 26.76
N PHE A 8 -12.26 -12.94 25.49
CA PHE A 8 -13.04 -11.78 25.07
C PHE A 8 -14.17 -12.28 24.18
N GLY A 9 -15.40 -11.94 24.57
CA GLY A 9 -16.59 -12.19 23.76
C GLY A 9 -16.40 -11.72 22.32
N GLU A 10 -17.16 -12.31 21.40
CA GLU A 10 -17.14 -12.01 19.98
C GLU A 10 -16.91 -10.51 19.76
N ALA A 11 -15.73 -10.14 19.27
CA ALA A 11 -15.36 -8.77 18.91
C ALA A 11 -15.39 -8.64 17.37
N PRO A 12 -16.58 -8.82 16.76
CA PRO A 12 -16.70 -8.96 15.31
C PRO A 12 -16.32 -7.67 14.58
N LEU A 13 -16.57 -6.48 15.14
CA LEU A 13 -16.21 -5.21 14.52
C LEU A 13 -14.69 -5.06 14.49
N SER A 14 -14.01 -5.31 15.60
CA SER A 14 -12.56 -5.24 15.67
C SER A 14 -11.86 -6.24 14.76
N LEU A 15 -12.42 -7.45 14.61
CA LEU A 15 -11.92 -8.45 13.68
C LEU A 15 -12.13 -8.03 12.23
N ALA A 16 -13.35 -7.60 11.88
CA ALA A 16 -13.71 -7.17 10.53
C ALA A 16 -12.86 -5.96 10.09
N PHE A 17 -12.68 -4.97 10.97
CA PHE A 17 -11.83 -3.81 10.74
C PHE A 17 -10.39 -4.22 10.41
N ARG A 18 -9.81 -5.12 11.21
CA ARG A 18 -8.45 -5.62 10.99
C ARG A 18 -8.30 -6.35 9.67
N GLN A 19 -9.26 -7.22 9.34
CA GLN A 19 -9.25 -7.96 8.07
C GLN A 19 -9.32 -6.99 6.90
N ALA A 20 -10.23 -6.01 6.94
CA ALA A 20 -10.32 -4.97 5.92
C ALA A 20 -9.04 -4.14 5.78
N TRP A 21 -8.37 -3.84 6.89
CA TRP A 21 -7.08 -3.12 6.87
C TRP A 21 -5.97 -3.94 6.20
N LEU A 22 -5.88 -5.23 6.52
CA LEU A 22 -4.89 -6.12 5.90
C LEU A 22 -5.15 -6.29 4.40
N GLU A 23 -6.42 -6.48 4.01
CA GLU A 23 -6.83 -6.55 2.60
C GLU A 23 -6.48 -5.26 1.86
N TRP A 24 -6.71 -4.09 2.49
CA TRP A 24 -6.32 -2.81 1.91
C TRP A 24 -4.81 -2.69 1.74
N ARG A 25 -4.03 -3.05 2.77
CA ARG A 25 -2.57 -2.98 2.73
C ARG A 25 -2.00 -3.83 1.59
N GLU A 26 -2.53 -5.03 1.39
CA GLU A 26 -2.12 -5.90 0.29
C GLU A 26 -2.52 -5.35 -1.08
N ALA A 27 -3.74 -4.84 -1.22
CA ALA A 27 -4.20 -4.23 -2.46
C ALA A 27 -3.41 -2.95 -2.81
N TRP A 28 -3.12 -2.12 -1.81
CA TRP A 28 -2.34 -0.89 -1.98
C TRP A 28 -0.91 -1.18 -2.41
N GLU A 29 -0.23 -2.12 -1.75
CA GLU A 29 1.13 -2.51 -2.11
C GLU A 29 1.21 -3.04 -3.55
N ALA A 30 0.22 -3.80 -3.99
CA ALA A 30 0.13 -4.27 -5.38
C ALA A 30 -0.11 -3.14 -6.39
N LEU A 31 -0.83 -2.07 -6.00
CA LEU A 31 -1.07 -0.89 -6.84
C LEU A 31 0.15 0.02 -6.91
N GLU A 32 0.86 0.19 -5.80
CA GLU A 32 2.07 1.01 -5.70
C GLU A 32 3.23 0.39 -6.50
N ASP A 33 3.32 -0.94 -6.52
CA ASP A 33 4.28 -1.69 -7.35
C ASP A 33 3.93 -1.73 -8.85
N ALA A 34 2.69 -1.36 -9.24
CA ALA A 34 2.25 -1.44 -10.62
C ALA A 34 2.70 -0.22 -11.43
N ASP A 35 2.99 -0.43 -12.72
CA ASP A 35 3.27 0.68 -13.63
C ASP A 35 1.99 1.51 -13.87
N ASP A 36 2.13 2.84 -13.81
CA ASP A 36 1.05 3.82 -13.95
C ASP A 36 1.14 4.56 -15.29
N ALA A 37 1.41 3.82 -16.36
CA ALA A 37 1.52 4.38 -17.72
C ALA A 37 0.23 5.08 -18.16
N ASP A 38 -0.93 4.63 -17.68
CA ASP A 38 -2.25 5.18 -18.05
C ASP A 38 -2.71 6.36 -17.17
N GLY A 39 -1.97 6.70 -16.10
CA GLY A 39 -2.35 7.75 -15.14
C GLY A 39 -3.62 7.46 -14.34
N GLN A 40 -3.98 6.18 -14.18
CA GLN A 40 -5.22 5.73 -13.55
C GLN A 40 -5.05 5.27 -12.10
N LEU A 41 -3.85 5.37 -11.52
CA LEU A 41 -3.57 4.89 -10.17
C LEU A 41 -4.54 5.42 -9.11
N VAL A 42 -4.92 6.71 -9.18
CA VAL A 42 -5.86 7.34 -8.24
C VAL A 42 -7.24 6.69 -8.30
N GLU A 43 -7.76 6.45 -9.50
CA GLU A 43 -9.09 5.84 -9.67
C GLU A 43 -9.06 4.36 -9.28
N ARG A 44 -8.01 3.61 -9.65
CA ARG A 44 -7.82 2.21 -9.22
C ARG A 44 -7.74 2.10 -7.69
N ALA A 45 -7.05 3.02 -7.03
CA ALA A 45 -6.98 3.11 -5.58
C ALA A 45 -8.34 3.40 -4.94
N ALA A 46 -9.10 4.34 -5.50
CA ALA A 46 -10.43 4.69 -5.01
C ALA A 46 -11.44 3.54 -5.20
N GLU A 47 -11.39 2.84 -6.32
CA GLU A 47 -12.19 1.66 -6.59
C GLU A 47 -11.85 0.52 -5.62
N ALA A 48 -10.56 0.25 -5.41
CA ALA A 48 -10.10 -0.76 -4.47
C ALA A 48 -10.56 -0.46 -3.03
N ALA A 49 -10.38 0.77 -2.59
CA ALA A 49 -10.81 1.22 -1.27
C ALA A 49 -12.35 1.11 -1.12
N THR A 50 -13.11 1.56 -2.12
CA THR A 50 -14.58 1.49 -2.12
C THR A 50 -15.08 0.04 -2.05
N ARG A 51 -14.44 -0.89 -2.76
CA ARG A 51 -14.77 -2.31 -2.74
C ARG A 51 -14.57 -2.90 -1.35
N ILE A 52 -13.45 -2.57 -0.70
CA ILE A 52 -13.13 -3.03 0.66
C ILE A 52 -14.09 -2.43 1.68
N VAL A 53 -14.39 -1.13 1.59
CA VAL A 53 -15.38 -0.45 2.45
C VAL A 53 -16.75 -1.13 2.36
N ARG A 54 -17.23 -1.45 1.14
CA ARG A 54 -18.50 -2.15 0.93
C ARG A 54 -18.50 -3.56 1.49
N ARG A 55 -17.36 -4.27 1.44
CA ARG A 55 -17.21 -5.60 2.03
C ARG A 55 -17.16 -5.54 3.56
N LEU A 56 -16.45 -4.56 4.12
CA LEU A 56 -16.41 -4.28 5.56
C LEU A 56 -17.82 -4.03 6.10
N TRP A 57 -18.60 -3.17 5.44
CA TRP A 57 -20.00 -2.92 5.80
C TRP A 57 -20.81 -4.23 5.84
N ARG A 58 -20.81 -5.00 4.74
CA ARG A 58 -21.61 -6.23 4.63
C ARG A 58 -21.22 -7.29 5.65
N SER A 59 -19.92 -7.54 5.81
CA SER A 59 -19.41 -8.57 6.73
C SER A 59 -19.67 -8.21 8.19
N ALA A 60 -19.40 -6.96 8.58
CA ALA A 60 -19.65 -6.52 9.94
C ALA A 60 -21.14 -6.47 10.25
N PHE A 61 -21.97 -5.91 9.37
CA PHE A 61 -23.42 -5.86 9.56
C PHE A 61 -24.04 -7.27 9.69
N ALA A 62 -23.59 -8.23 8.88
CA ALA A 62 -24.04 -9.62 8.98
C ALA A 62 -23.65 -10.29 10.31
N SER A 63 -22.55 -9.86 10.94
CA SER A 63 -22.08 -10.44 12.21
C SER A 63 -22.75 -9.87 13.46
N VAL A 64 -23.26 -8.63 13.42
CA VAL A 64 -23.84 -7.97 14.62
C VAL A 64 -25.32 -7.64 14.52
N GLY A 65 -25.88 -7.59 13.30
CA GLY A 65 -27.28 -7.25 13.05
C GLY A 65 -27.65 -5.77 13.27
N GLU A 66 -28.94 -5.48 13.14
CA GLU A 66 -29.51 -4.11 13.20
C GLU A 66 -29.24 -3.35 14.52
N PRO A 67 -29.30 -3.96 15.73
CA PRO A 67 -29.10 -3.22 16.98
C PRO A 67 -27.75 -2.50 17.07
N ALA A 68 -26.73 -3.00 16.36
CA ALA A 68 -25.39 -2.43 16.30
C ALA A 68 -25.09 -1.70 14.97
N ALA A 69 -26.10 -1.44 14.13
CA ALA A 69 -25.93 -0.75 12.85
C ALA A 69 -25.23 0.61 13.00
N GLY A 70 -25.51 1.34 14.09
CA GLY A 70 -24.81 2.59 14.43
C GLY A 70 -23.31 2.39 14.65
N GLN A 71 -22.91 1.30 15.31
CA GLN A 71 -21.51 0.96 15.54
C GLN A 71 -20.80 0.54 14.25
N VAL A 72 -21.50 -0.20 13.37
CA VAL A 72 -20.98 -0.55 12.03
C VAL A 72 -20.74 0.70 11.19
N LYS A 73 -21.69 1.65 11.17
CA LYS A 73 -21.53 2.96 10.50
C LYS A 73 -20.31 3.71 11.04
N ALA A 74 -20.16 3.76 12.36
CA ALA A 74 -19.06 4.44 13.02
C ALA A 74 -17.69 3.80 12.68
N MET A 75 -17.62 2.46 12.68
CA MET A 75 -16.43 1.70 12.28
C MET A 75 -16.06 1.96 10.82
N VAL A 76 -17.02 1.87 9.89
CA VAL A 76 -16.76 2.09 8.46
C VAL A 76 -16.29 3.52 8.20
N TYR A 77 -16.91 4.52 8.85
CA TYR A 77 -16.48 5.90 8.74
C TYR A 77 -15.05 6.10 9.26
N ALA A 78 -14.69 5.48 10.39
CA ALA A 78 -13.33 5.53 10.93
C ALA A 78 -12.30 4.81 10.04
N PHE A 79 -12.71 3.76 9.33
CA PHE A 79 -11.87 3.10 8.33
C PHE A 79 -11.58 4.01 7.14
N VAL A 80 -12.61 4.67 6.60
CA VAL A 80 -12.44 5.66 5.51
C VAL A 80 -11.53 6.81 5.95
N ALA A 81 -11.74 7.34 7.17
CA ALA A 81 -10.89 8.37 7.75
C ALA A 81 -9.42 7.96 7.86
N LEU A 82 -9.16 6.72 8.29
CA LEU A 82 -7.82 6.17 8.39
C LEU A 82 -7.17 6.00 7.01
N LEU A 83 -7.91 5.48 6.03
CA LEU A 83 -7.42 5.35 4.65
C LEU A 83 -6.99 6.69 4.08
N ASP A 84 -7.86 7.69 4.18
CA ASP A 84 -7.58 9.04 3.69
C ASP A 84 -6.37 9.65 4.39
N GLU A 85 -6.27 9.52 5.72
CA GLU A 85 -5.07 9.95 6.45
C GLU A 85 -3.82 9.27 5.88
N THR A 86 -3.83 7.95 5.70
CA THR A 86 -2.64 7.25 5.20
C THR A 86 -2.23 7.64 3.78
N LEU A 87 -3.19 7.88 2.89
CA LEU A 87 -2.92 8.26 1.50
C LEU A 87 -2.59 9.75 1.33
N VAL A 88 -3.12 10.62 2.18
CA VAL A 88 -2.80 12.05 2.15
C VAL A 88 -1.40 12.32 2.72
N PHE A 89 -0.93 11.52 3.67
CA PHE A 89 0.39 11.68 4.29
C PHE A 89 1.47 10.71 3.78
N SER A 90 1.16 9.81 2.85
CA SER A 90 2.16 9.03 2.13
C SER A 90 2.68 9.77 0.91
N HIS A 91 3.92 9.47 0.50
CA HIS A 91 4.49 10.01 -0.72
C HIS A 91 4.24 9.06 -1.89
N TRP A 92 3.36 9.46 -2.81
CA TRP A 92 3.03 8.68 -4.02
C TRP A 92 2.51 9.60 -5.13
N ARG A 93 2.55 9.13 -6.38
CA ARG A 93 2.26 9.94 -7.59
C ARG A 93 0.90 10.64 -7.57
N GLY A 94 -0.14 9.95 -7.11
CA GLY A 94 -1.51 10.47 -7.07
C GLY A 94 -1.89 11.22 -5.79
N GLN A 95 -0.93 11.47 -4.88
CA GLN A 95 -1.18 12.15 -3.61
C GLN A 95 -1.91 13.50 -3.78
N PRO A 96 -1.51 14.41 -4.70
CA PRO A 96 -2.19 15.70 -4.85
C PRO A 96 -3.65 15.54 -5.29
N SER A 97 -3.91 14.70 -6.29
CA SER A 97 -5.28 14.41 -6.78
C SER A 97 -6.14 13.72 -5.72
N TRP A 98 -5.54 12.84 -4.91
CA TRP A 98 -6.24 12.24 -3.77
C TRP A 98 -6.58 13.28 -2.70
N GLN A 99 -5.67 14.22 -2.45
CA GLN A 99 -5.91 15.32 -1.51
C GLN A 99 -7.04 16.23 -2.00
N GLU A 100 -7.23 16.42 -3.31
CA GLU A 100 -8.36 17.18 -3.86
C GLU A 100 -9.70 16.44 -3.70
N ARG A 101 -9.70 15.12 -3.91
CA ARG A 101 -10.91 14.29 -3.83
C ARG A 101 -10.68 12.99 -3.05
N PRO A 102 -10.57 13.08 -1.71
CA PRO A 102 -10.35 11.92 -0.85
C PRO A 102 -11.57 10.99 -0.83
N LEU A 103 -11.40 9.78 -0.31
CA LEU A 103 -12.47 8.78 -0.25
C LEU A 103 -13.67 9.27 0.56
N GLU A 104 -13.45 10.02 1.64
CA GLU A 104 -14.52 10.66 2.41
C GLU A 104 -15.39 11.56 1.52
N MET A 105 -14.76 12.39 0.68
CA MET A 105 -15.48 13.25 -0.25
C MET A 105 -16.25 12.42 -1.29
N ARG A 106 -15.64 11.35 -1.80
CA ARG A 106 -16.26 10.45 -2.79
C ARG A 106 -17.48 9.70 -2.22
N LEU A 107 -17.45 9.29 -0.96
CA LEU A 107 -18.51 8.47 -0.35
C LEU A 107 -19.55 9.27 0.45
N TYR A 108 -19.13 10.36 1.09
CA TYR A 108 -19.96 11.13 2.03
C TYR A 108 -20.16 12.59 1.64
N GLY A 109 -19.51 13.08 0.58
CA GLY A 109 -19.60 14.50 0.17
C GLY A 109 -19.07 15.48 1.22
N SER A 110 -18.18 15.03 2.11
CA SER A 110 -17.60 15.85 3.19
C SER A 110 -16.11 15.59 3.37
N ARG A 111 -15.43 16.46 4.11
CA ARG A 111 -13.97 16.42 4.35
C ARG A 111 -13.61 16.67 5.82
N ASN A 112 -14.46 16.21 6.74
CA ASN A 112 -14.35 16.51 8.17
C ASN A 112 -14.04 15.29 9.04
N ALA A 113 -13.57 14.19 8.45
CA ALA A 113 -13.14 13.00 9.17
C ALA A 113 -12.09 13.29 10.24
N GLY A 114 -11.17 14.21 9.96
CA GLY A 114 -10.12 14.64 10.87
C GLY A 114 -10.64 15.28 12.17
N GLU A 115 -11.88 15.78 12.18
CA GLU A 115 -12.55 16.36 13.35
C GLU A 115 -13.59 15.40 13.95
N ARG A 116 -14.34 14.71 13.09
CA ARG A 116 -15.46 13.84 13.48
C ARG A 116 -15.02 12.59 14.22
N VAL A 117 -13.94 11.93 13.79
CA VAL A 117 -13.44 10.73 14.48
C VAL A 117 -12.96 11.07 15.90
N PRO A 118 -12.16 12.12 16.14
CA PRO A 118 -11.83 12.58 17.49
C PRO A 118 -13.04 12.93 18.36
N VAL A 119 -14.07 13.55 17.79
CA VAL A 119 -15.33 13.82 18.52
C VAL A 119 -16.03 12.52 18.90
N ALA A 120 -16.12 11.55 17.97
CA ALA A 120 -16.72 10.25 18.24
C ALA A 120 -15.98 9.47 19.33
N ILE A 121 -14.64 9.46 19.32
CA ILE A 121 -13.81 8.87 20.37
C ILE A 121 -14.11 9.51 21.73
N ARG A 122 -14.18 10.84 21.79
CA ARG A 122 -14.46 11.58 23.03
C ARG A 122 -15.85 11.24 23.58
N SER A 123 -16.87 11.19 22.71
CA SER A 123 -18.23 10.85 23.10
C SER A 123 -18.31 9.42 23.63
N LEU A 124 -17.70 8.45 22.94
CA LEU A 124 -17.65 7.06 23.37
C LEU A 124 -16.97 6.91 24.74
N LEU A 125 -15.83 7.56 24.95
CA LEU A 125 -15.10 7.52 26.23
C LEU A 125 -15.82 8.25 27.37
N LYS A 126 -16.73 9.18 27.05
CA LYS A 126 -17.58 9.87 28.03
C LYS A 126 -18.78 9.01 28.43
N GLU A 127 -19.43 8.39 27.45
CA GLU A 127 -20.62 7.54 27.68
C GLU A 127 -20.26 6.22 28.36
N ARG A 128 -19.15 5.59 27.95
CA ARG A 128 -18.66 4.30 28.49
C ARG A 128 -19.71 3.19 28.52
N ALA A 129 -20.66 3.19 27.59
CA ALA A 129 -21.68 2.14 27.48
C ALA A 129 -21.04 0.77 27.21
N PRO A 130 -21.29 -0.29 28.02
CA PRO A 130 -20.65 -1.60 27.83
C PRO A 130 -20.81 -2.20 26.42
N ALA A 131 -21.90 -1.88 25.73
CA ALA A 131 -22.18 -2.33 24.37
C ALA A 131 -21.23 -1.75 23.30
N THR A 132 -20.49 -0.67 23.59
CA THR A 132 -19.57 -0.01 22.63
C THR A 132 -18.10 -0.40 22.84
N ARG A 133 -17.83 -1.42 23.67
CA ARG A 133 -16.46 -1.90 23.93
C ARG A 133 -15.73 -2.38 22.68
N ASP A 134 -16.43 -3.07 21.78
CA ASP A 134 -15.84 -3.52 20.52
C ASP A 134 -15.52 -2.32 19.59
N LEU A 135 -16.42 -1.34 19.50
CA LEU A 135 -16.15 -0.09 18.78
C LEU A 135 -14.99 0.71 19.39
N ALA A 136 -14.81 0.67 20.71
CA ALA A 136 -13.65 1.28 21.37
C ALA A 136 -12.33 0.67 20.90
N ASN A 137 -12.31 -0.65 20.73
CA ASN A 137 -11.16 -1.36 20.20
C ASN A 137 -10.92 -1.02 18.71
N VAL A 138 -11.96 -0.86 17.90
CA VAL A 138 -11.84 -0.32 16.54
C VAL A 138 -11.15 1.04 16.54
N TYR A 139 -11.59 1.98 17.39
CA TYR A 139 -10.94 3.30 17.47
C TYR A 139 -9.50 3.21 17.98
N LEU A 140 -9.21 2.32 18.92
CA LEU A 140 -7.83 2.09 19.34
C LEU A 140 -6.97 1.62 18.15
N GLN A 141 -7.48 0.67 17.35
CA GLN A 141 -6.79 0.21 16.15
C GLN A 141 -6.53 1.37 15.17
N CYS A 142 -7.50 2.26 14.93
CA CYS A 142 -7.27 3.46 14.12
C CYS A 142 -6.12 4.32 14.64
N LEU A 143 -6.08 4.61 15.96
CA LEU A 143 -5.02 5.43 16.56
C LEU A 143 -3.65 4.74 16.48
N VAL A 144 -3.60 3.43 16.72
CA VAL A 144 -2.36 2.63 16.63
C VAL A 144 -1.82 2.57 15.21
N LEU A 145 -2.72 2.50 14.22
CA LEU A 145 -2.37 2.51 12.79
C LEU A 145 -1.94 3.89 12.25
N GLY A 146 -1.93 4.92 13.12
CA GLY A 146 -1.36 6.22 12.80
C GLY A 146 -2.38 7.31 12.51
N PHE A 147 -3.68 7.08 12.73
CA PHE A 147 -4.67 8.16 12.62
C PHE A 147 -4.40 9.26 13.65
N ARG A 148 -4.22 10.50 13.19
CA ARG A 148 -4.03 11.67 14.06
C ARG A 148 -5.18 12.68 13.94
N GLY A 149 -5.72 12.87 12.74
CA GLY A 149 -6.73 13.90 12.49
C GLY A 149 -6.25 15.29 12.94
N GLN A 150 -7.10 16.04 13.64
CA GLN A 150 -6.77 17.37 14.17
C GLN A 150 -5.71 17.38 15.32
N LEU A 151 -5.23 16.22 15.80
CA LEU A 151 -4.30 16.13 16.93
C LEU A 151 -2.82 16.32 16.56
N ARG A 152 -2.52 17.11 15.52
CA ARG A 152 -1.15 17.34 15.03
C ARG A 152 -0.48 18.47 15.82
N GLY A 153 0.19 18.13 16.92
CA GLY A 153 0.97 19.05 17.75
C GLY A 153 1.33 18.44 19.11
N ALA A 154 2.21 19.09 19.90
CA ALA A 154 2.66 18.53 21.18
C ALA A 154 1.51 18.22 22.15
N ARG A 155 0.55 19.15 22.28
CA ARG A 155 -0.68 18.93 23.08
C ARG A 155 -1.56 17.81 22.50
N GLY A 156 -1.61 17.71 21.17
CA GLY A 156 -2.36 16.67 20.46
C GLY A 156 -1.76 15.27 20.66
N GLN A 157 -0.44 15.14 20.66
CA GLN A 157 0.26 13.87 20.93
C GLN A 157 0.00 13.37 22.35
N ALA A 158 0.06 14.25 23.36
CA ALA A 158 -0.27 13.87 24.72
C ALA A 158 -1.73 13.41 24.86
N LEU A 159 -2.67 14.07 24.17
CA LEU A 159 -4.07 13.66 24.15
C LEU A 159 -4.28 12.34 23.40
N HIS A 160 -3.57 12.13 22.30
CA HIS A 160 -3.59 10.89 21.51
C HIS A 160 -3.19 9.69 22.36
N GLU A 161 -2.09 9.81 23.11
CA GLU A 161 -1.63 8.75 24.02
C GLU A 161 -2.63 8.49 25.15
N ARG A 162 -3.18 9.54 25.76
CA ARG A 162 -4.25 9.40 26.78
C ARG A 162 -5.47 8.66 26.23
N TRP A 163 -5.89 8.96 24.99
CA TRP A 163 -6.99 8.26 24.35
C TRP A 163 -6.67 6.80 24.05
N ARG A 164 -5.45 6.48 23.62
CA ARG A 164 -5.01 5.09 23.44
C ARG A 164 -5.13 4.30 24.73
N GLN A 165 -4.64 4.84 25.84
CA GLN A 165 -4.73 4.19 27.16
C GLN A 165 -6.18 4.05 27.63
N ALA A 166 -6.99 5.10 27.48
CA ALA A 166 -8.40 5.09 27.86
C ALA A 166 -9.20 4.05 27.03
N LEU A 167 -9.03 4.03 25.71
CA LEU A 167 -9.68 3.06 24.82
C LEU A 167 -9.24 1.63 25.13
N PHE A 168 -7.94 1.41 25.40
CA PHE A 168 -7.44 0.11 25.82
C PHE A 168 -8.08 -0.35 27.13
N SER A 169 -8.07 0.52 28.15
CA SER A 169 -8.67 0.20 29.45
C SER A 169 -10.15 -0.13 29.34
N PHE A 170 -10.88 0.60 28.49
CA PHE A 170 -12.31 0.41 28.30
C PHE A 170 -12.63 -0.86 27.50
N ALA A 171 -11.88 -1.12 26.41
CA ALA A 171 -12.07 -2.30 25.57
C ALA A 171 -11.69 -3.61 26.28
N TRP A 172 -10.59 -3.63 27.03
CA TRP A 172 -10.08 -4.85 27.68
C TRP A 172 -10.37 -4.96 29.18
N GLN A 173 -11.00 -3.94 29.78
CA GLN A 173 -11.28 -3.89 31.23
C GLN A 173 -10.02 -4.10 32.10
N ARG A 174 -8.85 -3.73 31.59
CA ARG A 174 -7.56 -3.82 32.29
C ARG A 174 -6.64 -2.69 31.85
N GLU A 175 -5.73 -2.27 32.72
CA GLU A 175 -4.75 -1.25 32.37
C GLU A 175 -3.66 -1.78 31.42
N PRO A 176 -3.15 -0.94 30.51
CA PRO A 176 -2.01 -1.29 29.68
C PRO A 176 -0.74 -1.35 30.55
N THR A 177 -0.28 -2.55 30.88
CA THR A 177 0.91 -2.79 31.72
C THR A 177 2.07 -3.34 30.89
N ALA A 178 3.30 -2.93 31.23
CA ALA A 178 4.53 -3.39 30.55
C ALA A 178 4.69 -4.92 30.61
N ALA A 179 4.25 -5.55 31.71
CA ALA A 179 4.23 -7.00 31.87
C ALA A 179 3.35 -7.69 30.80
N GLY A 180 2.20 -7.09 30.46
CA GLY A 180 1.31 -7.60 29.40
C GLY A 180 1.96 -7.57 28.01
N THR A 181 2.77 -6.55 27.72
CA THR A 181 3.52 -6.44 26.46
C THR A 181 4.57 -7.54 26.34
N LEU A 182 5.37 -7.74 27.40
CA LEU A 182 6.38 -8.81 27.43
C LEU A 182 5.75 -10.19 27.25
N GLN A 183 4.63 -10.45 27.93
CA GLN A 183 3.93 -11.72 27.80
C GLN A 183 3.35 -11.94 26.41
N SER A 184 2.87 -10.88 25.74
CA SER A 184 2.39 -10.97 24.36
C SER A 184 3.53 -11.24 23.36
N LEU A 185 4.71 -10.67 23.58
CA LEU A 185 5.90 -10.89 22.74
C LEU A 185 6.54 -12.26 22.99
N ALA A 186 6.49 -12.75 24.23
CA ALA A 186 6.99 -14.06 24.60
C ALA A 186 6.09 -15.21 24.13
N ARG A 187 4.85 -14.93 23.69
CA ARG A 187 3.97 -15.96 23.12
C ARG A 187 4.58 -16.45 21.80
N PRO A 188 4.89 -17.74 21.67
CA PRO A 188 5.41 -18.28 20.42
C PRO A 188 4.38 -18.04 19.31
N THR A 189 4.82 -17.33 18.28
CA THR A 189 4.02 -17.02 17.09
C THR A 189 3.59 -18.33 16.44
N ARG A 190 2.33 -18.76 16.65
CA ARG A 190 1.77 -19.99 16.07
C ARG A 190 1.59 -19.94 14.56
N THR A 191 1.86 -18.80 13.92
CA THR A 191 1.78 -18.65 12.48
C THR A 191 3.13 -18.94 11.87
N ALA A 192 3.17 -19.90 10.95
CA ALA A 192 4.34 -20.10 10.10
C ALA A 192 4.75 -18.74 9.49
N PRO A 193 6.05 -18.41 9.46
CA PRO A 193 6.51 -17.16 8.88
C PRO A 193 5.97 -17.02 7.46
N LEU A 194 5.29 -15.92 7.19
CA LEU A 194 4.84 -15.55 5.85
C LEU A 194 6.09 -15.40 4.97
N ARG A 195 6.44 -16.46 4.24
CA ARG A 195 7.46 -16.42 3.20
C ARG A 195 6.84 -15.69 2.01
N ARG A 196 6.87 -14.36 2.05
CA ARG A 196 6.59 -13.61 0.83
C ARG A 196 7.69 -13.94 -0.18
N PRO A 197 7.35 -14.33 -1.43
CA PRO A 197 8.37 -14.43 -2.45
C PRO A 197 9.03 -13.06 -2.52
N LEU A 198 10.36 -13.03 -2.35
CA LEU A 198 11.14 -11.84 -2.63
C LEU A 198 10.78 -11.45 -4.07
N ARG A 199 9.98 -10.39 -4.23
CA ARG A 199 9.80 -9.73 -5.52
C ARG A 199 11.16 -9.15 -5.87
N ARG A 200 12.02 -9.98 -6.44
CA ARG A 200 13.18 -9.53 -7.21
C ARG A 200 12.60 -8.94 -8.47
N ALA A 201 12.10 -7.71 -8.39
CA ALA A 201 12.19 -6.84 -9.55
C ALA A 201 13.67 -6.85 -9.93
N LEU A 202 14.01 -7.44 -11.08
CA LEU A 202 15.36 -7.22 -11.60
C LEU A 202 15.54 -5.71 -11.68
N PRO A 203 16.63 -5.14 -11.13
CA PRO A 203 16.88 -3.71 -11.21
C PRO A 203 16.71 -3.27 -12.67
N ASP A 204 15.88 -2.26 -12.94
CA ASP A 204 15.51 -1.85 -14.30
C ASP A 204 16.73 -1.62 -15.22
N GLY A 205 17.89 -1.30 -14.62
CA GLY A 205 19.17 -1.17 -15.31
C GLY A 205 19.68 -2.45 -16.00
N PHE A 206 19.33 -3.66 -15.53
CA PHE A 206 19.78 -4.90 -16.16
C PHE A 206 19.04 -5.17 -17.48
N ARG A 207 17.74 -4.84 -17.53
CA ARG A 207 16.94 -4.90 -18.76
C ARG A 207 17.44 -3.89 -19.79
N LEU A 208 17.69 -2.66 -19.35
CA LEU A 208 18.29 -1.62 -20.19
C LEU A 208 19.66 -2.05 -20.73
N GLY A 209 20.51 -2.62 -19.88
CA GLY A 209 21.83 -3.13 -20.27
C GLY A 209 21.76 -4.23 -21.33
N LEU A 210 20.79 -5.15 -21.22
CA LEU A 210 20.61 -6.24 -22.18
C LEU A 210 20.14 -5.72 -23.56
N VAL A 211 19.26 -4.71 -23.56
CA VAL A 211 18.84 -4.04 -24.81
C VAL A 211 20.00 -3.31 -25.47
N ILE A 212 20.82 -2.59 -24.68
CA ILE A 212 22.02 -1.89 -25.21
C ILE A 212 23.01 -2.89 -25.79
N LEU A 213 23.27 -4.02 -25.11
CA LEU A 213 24.17 -5.08 -25.57
C LEU A 213 23.67 -5.69 -26.89
N ALA A 214 22.37 -5.99 -26.99
CA ALA A 214 21.79 -6.54 -28.21
C ALA A 214 21.92 -5.54 -29.37
N ALA A 215 21.63 -4.26 -29.14
CA ALA A 215 21.75 -3.21 -30.15
C ALA A 215 23.21 -3.06 -30.64
N THR A 216 24.19 -3.11 -29.73
CA THR A 216 25.62 -3.03 -30.10
C THR A 216 26.10 -4.24 -30.89
N LEU A 217 25.64 -5.45 -30.56
CA LEU A 217 25.95 -6.66 -31.34
C LEU A 217 25.37 -6.59 -32.76
N VAL A 218 24.12 -6.12 -32.90
CA VAL A 218 23.47 -5.94 -34.21
C VAL A 218 24.22 -4.91 -35.06
N LEU A 219 24.57 -3.76 -34.48
CA LEU A 219 25.36 -2.72 -35.18
C LEU A 219 26.74 -3.24 -35.62
N SER A 220 27.41 -4.00 -34.75
CA SER A 220 28.73 -4.58 -35.07
C SER A 220 28.62 -5.62 -36.19
N GLY A 221 27.60 -6.48 -36.15
CA GLY A 221 27.35 -7.46 -37.19
C GLY A 221 27.02 -6.81 -38.54
N ALA A 222 26.18 -5.78 -38.54
CA ALA A 222 25.87 -5.00 -39.74
C ALA A 222 27.12 -4.31 -40.32
N GLY A 223 27.98 -3.76 -39.46
CA GLY A 223 29.25 -3.17 -39.87
C GLY A 223 30.21 -4.18 -40.52
N HIS A 224 30.36 -5.36 -39.91
CA HIS A 224 31.18 -6.43 -40.48
C HIS A 224 30.64 -6.93 -41.83
N TRP A 225 29.32 -7.08 -41.94
CA TRP A 225 28.69 -7.49 -43.19
C TRP A 225 28.92 -6.45 -44.29
N PHE A 226 28.72 -5.17 -43.98
CA PHE A 226 28.94 -4.07 -44.92
C PHE A 226 30.41 -3.93 -45.35
N TRP A 227 31.36 -4.14 -44.44
CA TRP A 227 32.79 -4.15 -44.78
C TRP A 227 33.16 -5.32 -45.70
N SER A 228 32.61 -6.51 -45.45
CA SER A 228 32.81 -7.68 -46.30
C SER A 228 32.23 -7.48 -47.71
N ASP A 229 31.07 -6.83 -47.80
CA ASP A 229 30.41 -6.51 -49.07
C ASP A 229 31.26 -5.54 -49.90
N ILE A 230 31.72 -4.45 -49.29
CA ILE A 230 32.62 -3.47 -49.92
C ILE A 230 33.95 -4.11 -50.37
N GLN A 231 34.55 -4.97 -49.56
CA GLN A 231 35.78 -5.67 -49.97
C GLN A 231 35.54 -6.57 -51.18
N SER A 232 34.40 -7.27 -51.22
CA SER A 232 34.07 -8.17 -52.33
C SER A 232 33.85 -7.42 -53.66
N GLU A 233 33.37 -6.17 -53.63
CA GLU A 233 33.25 -5.34 -54.82
C GLU A 233 34.57 -4.68 -55.26
N LEU A 234 35.49 -4.41 -54.32
CA LEU A 234 36.78 -3.74 -54.60
C LEU A 234 37.89 -4.69 -55.07
N GLU A 235 37.85 -5.96 -54.65
CA GLU A 235 38.81 -7.00 -55.04
C GLU A 235 38.99 -7.13 -56.57
N PRO A 236 37.92 -7.18 -57.41
CA PRO A 236 38.09 -7.23 -58.87
C PRO A 236 38.70 -5.96 -59.48
N VAL A 237 38.51 -4.78 -58.87
CA VAL A 237 39.05 -3.50 -59.37
C VAL A 237 40.54 -3.37 -59.05
N LEU A 238 40.97 -3.87 -57.89
CA LEU A 238 42.39 -3.92 -57.52
C LEU A 238 43.20 -4.89 -58.40
N HIS A 239 42.61 -6.02 -58.79
CA HIS A 239 43.25 -6.94 -59.74
C HIS A 239 43.40 -6.34 -61.16
N LEU A 240 42.46 -5.48 -61.59
CA LEU A 240 42.59 -4.75 -62.87
C LEU A 240 43.64 -3.64 -62.81
N ALA A 241 43.81 -2.97 -61.67
CA ALA A 241 44.86 -1.96 -61.49
C ALA A 241 46.27 -2.59 -61.43
N GLN A 242 46.43 -3.75 -60.79
CA GLN A 242 47.71 -4.46 -60.72
C GLN A 242 48.08 -5.13 -62.06
N GLY A 243 47.10 -5.63 -62.82
CA GLY A 243 47.35 -6.19 -64.16
C GLY A 243 47.78 -5.15 -65.20
N HIS A 244 47.58 -3.85 -64.95
CA HIS A 244 48.03 -2.78 -65.83
C HIS A 244 49.50 -2.40 -65.58
N GLU A 245 50.01 -2.52 -64.34
CA GLU A 245 51.43 -2.21 -64.03
C GLU A 245 52.41 -3.32 -64.48
N ASP A 246 51.98 -4.58 -64.57
CA ASP A 246 52.82 -5.69 -65.06
C ASP A 246 52.97 -5.72 -66.60
N GLY A 247 52.23 -4.88 -67.34
CA GLY A 247 52.30 -4.75 -68.80
C GLY A 247 53.37 -3.78 -69.32
N GLU A 248 54.06 -3.05 -68.45
CA GLU A 248 54.97 -1.94 -68.81
C GLU A 248 56.43 -2.18 -68.38
N ARG A 249 56.97 -3.39 -68.60
CA ARG A 249 58.44 -3.60 -68.64
C ARG A 249 58.91 -3.74 -70.09
N PRO A 250 59.50 -2.68 -70.69
CA PRO A 250 60.28 -2.82 -71.92
C PRO A 250 61.64 -3.48 -71.61
N GLU A 251 61.98 -4.44 -72.48
CA GLU A 251 63.27 -5.11 -72.77
C GLU A 251 64.39 -5.17 -71.70
#